data_AF-X6MTW8-F1
#
_entry.id   AF-X6MTW8-F1
#
_cell.length_a   1.000
_cell.length_b   1.000
_cell.length_c   1.000
_cell.angle_alpha   90.00
_cell.angle_beta   90.00
_cell.angle_gamma   90.00
#
_symmetry.space_group_name_H-M   'P 1'
#
loop_
_entity.id
_entity.type
_entity.pdbx_description
1 polymer ?
#
loop_
_entity_poly.entity_id
_entity_poly.type
_entity_poly.pdbx_seq_one_letter_code
_entity_poly.pdbx_strand_id
1 'polypeptide(L)'
;MEMEELDVLQRKHLTKSGDLGRENNSLLGRLERKINTSLDEFAKKEKSAFEQKHFLADEFFVKLSTRSPKDATGVTLKTHGHLTRLQRIYEIADKLKVRNGHQAVELLSSSYRVFSDIANFKKFQVAFVHPLNIIIRQYFKYFNPVMEFRCFVFQRQLNAISQYLCYDNFDHLQVYFTLYVYICLHIGHIDIKTITRTRELIISFYTIVKEKLPYVNYVMDVFVDLENEHVFIVEINPFGAHSSSGSALFEWKKDFDILYHRQSDQNKSSNYFPVVRIAKMKQKSDPS
;
A
#
# COMPACT_ATOMS: atom_id res chain seq x y z
N MET A 1 12.43 -20.86 -11.31
CA MET A 1 11.01 -21.19 -11.21
C MET A 1 10.28 -20.05 -11.87
N GLU A 2 10.07 -20.20 -13.17
CA GLU A 2 9.58 -19.16 -14.07
C GLU A 2 8.07 -18.94 -13.85
N MET A 3 7.55 -17.76 -14.18
CA MET A 3 6.12 -17.45 -14.00
C MET A 3 5.19 -18.47 -14.67
N GLU A 4 5.65 -19.11 -15.76
CA GLU A 4 4.91 -20.15 -16.46
C GLU A 4 4.69 -21.42 -15.62
N GLU A 5 5.66 -21.81 -14.78
CA GLU A 5 5.50 -23.00 -13.91
C GLU A 5 4.45 -22.77 -12.82
N LEU A 6 4.37 -21.54 -12.28
CA LEU A 6 3.36 -21.14 -11.29
C LEU A 6 1.96 -21.08 -11.89
N ASP A 7 1.82 -20.57 -13.12
CA ASP A 7 0.54 -20.49 -13.82
C ASP A 7 0.02 -21.89 -14.20
N VAL A 8 0.92 -22.80 -14.61
CA VAL A 8 0.60 -24.22 -14.85
C VAL A 8 0.18 -24.94 -13.57
N LEU A 9 0.81 -24.65 -12.42
CA LEU A 9 0.43 -25.19 -11.11
C LEU A 9 -0.97 -24.71 -10.68
N GLN A 10 -1.30 -23.45 -10.90
CA GLN A 10 -2.61 -22.87 -10.59
C GLN A 10 -3.72 -23.52 -11.42
N ARG A 11 -3.49 -23.71 -12.74
CA ARG A 11 -4.46 -24.37 -13.65
C ARG A 11 -4.63 -25.86 -13.37
N LYS A 12 -3.56 -26.57 -12.99
CA LYS A 12 -3.63 -27.99 -12.61
C LYS A 12 -4.37 -28.22 -11.29
N HIS A 13 -4.34 -27.27 -10.35
CA HIS A 13 -5.10 -27.38 -9.11
C HIS A 13 -6.61 -27.20 -9.30
N LEU A 14 -7.04 -26.41 -10.29
CA LEU A 14 -8.45 -26.19 -10.61
C LEU A 14 -9.14 -27.39 -11.28
N THR A 15 -8.38 -28.35 -11.83
CA THR A 15 -8.91 -29.43 -12.69
C THR A 15 -9.02 -30.81 -12.03
N LYS A 16 -8.56 -31.00 -10.78
CA LYS A 16 -8.74 -32.25 -10.00
C LYS A 16 -9.75 -32.03 -8.85
N SER A 17 -11.05 -32.04 -9.14
CA SER A 17 -12.06 -31.40 -8.26
C SER A 17 -13.13 -32.32 -7.63
N GLY A 18 -13.06 -33.65 -7.79
CA GLY A 18 -14.07 -34.55 -7.20
C GLY A 18 -14.02 -34.63 -5.66
N ASP A 19 -13.01 -35.29 -5.11
CA ASP A 19 -12.88 -35.51 -3.65
C ASP A 19 -12.14 -34.38 -2.93
N LEU A 20 -11.15 -33.76 -3.58
CA LEU A 20 -10.45 -32.57 -3.07
C LEU A 20 -11.40 -31.37 -2.91
N GLY A 21 -12.47 -31.31 -3.71
CA GLY A 21 -13.46 -30.24 -3.63
C GLY A 21 -14.20 -30.21 -2.29
N ARG A 22 -14.57 -31.37 -1.74
CA ARG A 22 -15.30 -31.44 -0.46
C ARG A 22 -14.43 -31.05 0.73
N GLU A 23 -13.20 -31.55 0.78
CA GLU A 23 -12.27 -31.23 1.88
C GLU A 23 -11.84 -29.76 1.86
N ASN A 24 -11.53 -29.22 0.67
CA ASN A 24 -11.20 -27.80 0.50
C ASN A 24 -12.36 -26.88 0.89
N ASN A 25 -13.60 -27.23 0.49
CA ASN A 25 -14.79 -26.49 0.91
C ASN A 25 -14.95 -26.51 2.44
N SER A 26 -14.59 -27.62 3.09
CA SER A 26 -14.64 -27.72 4.56
C SER A 26 -13.59 -26.83 5.25
N LEU A 27 -12.38 -26.71 4.68
CA LEU A 27 -11.30 -25.89 5.22
C LEU A 27 -11.55 -24.40 5.01
N LEU A 28 -11.99 -23.99 3.81
CA LEU A 28 -12.37 -22.61 3.52
C LEU A 28 -13.53 -22.18 4.42
N GLY A 29 -14.57 -23.01 4.56
CA GLY A 29 -15.67 -22.72 5.47
C GLY A 29 -15.24 -22.60 6.95
N ARG A 30 -14.23 -23.37 7.38
CA ARG A 30 -13.64 -23.20 8.74
C ARG A 30 -12.89 -21.87 8.85
N LEU A 31 -12.16 -21.46 7.82
CA LEU A 31 -11.43 -20.20 7.79
C LEU A 31 -12.38 -18.99 7.79
N GLU A 32 -13.41 -19.02 6.95
CA GLU A 32 -14.45 -17.98 6.90
C GLU A 32 -15.10 -17.79 8.27
N ARG A 33 -15.47 -18.87 8.96
CA ARG A 33 -16.04 -18.81 10.31
C ARG A 33 -15.09 -18.16 11.30
N LYS A 34 -13.80 -18.54 11.30
CA LYS A 34 -12.79 -17.92 12.16
C LYS A 34 -12.65 -16.42 11.89
N ILE A 35 -12.62 -16.02 10.62
CA ILE A 35 -12.56 -14.60 10.26
C ILE A 35 -13.81 -13.87 10.74
N ASN A 36 -15.01 -14.41 10.51
CA ASN A 36 -16.26 -13.82 11.00
C ASN A 36 -16.22 -13.59 12.52
N THR A 37 -15.80 -14.59 13.29
CA THR A 37 -15.67 -14.44 14.76
C THR A 37 -14.73 -13.29 15.11
N SER A 38 -13.57 -13.18 14.44
CA SER A 38 -12.63 -12.07 14.68
C SER A 38 -13.17 -10.70 14.25
N LEU A 39 -13.95 -10.64 13.16
CA LEU A 39 -14.62 -9.41 12.72
C LEU A 39 -15.66 -8.95 13.75
N ASP A 40 -16.48 -9.87 14.24
CA ASP A 40 -17.50 -9.60 15.26
C ASP A 40 -16.86 -9.14 16.59
N GLU A 41 -15.79 -9.80 17.02
CA GLU A 41 -15.01 -9.39 18.19
C GLU A 41 -14.40 -8.00 18.02
N PHE A 42 -13.88 -7.69 16.83
CA PHE A 42 -13.33 -6.37 16.54
C PHE A 42 -14.42 -5.29 16.51
N ALA A 43 -15.59 -5.59 15.95
CA ALA A 43 -16.73 -4.67 15.91
C ALA A 43 -17.27 -4.32 17.30
N LYS A 44 -17.21 -5.27 18.25
CA LYS A 44 -17.67 -5.11 19.64
C LYS A 44 -16.72 -4.32 20.54
N LYS A 45 -15.45 -4.12 20.14
CA LYS A 45 -14.49 -3.37 20.97
C LYS A 45 -14.93 -1.91 21.10
N GLU A 46 -14.88 -1.39 22.31
CA GLU A 46 -15.12 0.02 22.59
C GLU A 46 -14.05 0.86 21.87
N LYS A 47 -14.50 1.75 20.99
CA LYS A 47 -13.63 2.59 20.17
C LYS A 47 -13.51 3.96 20.79
N SER A 48 -12.31 4.51 20.78
CA SER A 48 -12.08 5.91 21.12
C SER A 48 -12.87 6.85 20.19
N ALA A 49 -13.15 8.07 20.64
CA ALA A 49 -13.84 9.07 19.81
C ALA A 49 -13.11 9.35 18.48
N PHE A 50 -11.77 9.29 18.50
CA PHE A 50 -10.94 9.38 17.30
C PHE A 50 -11.23 8.24 16.31
N GLU A 51 -11.28 7.00 16.80
CA GLU A 51 -11.53 5.83 15.97
C GLU A 51 -12.94 5.83 15.39
N GLN A 52 -13.94 6.26 16.18
CA GLN A 52 -15.32 6.35 15.71
C GLN A 52 -15.48 7.37 14.56
N LYS A 53 -14.72 8.47 14.56
CA LYS A 53 -14.79 9.49 13.50
C LYS A 53 -14.16 9.01 12.19
N HIS A 54 -13.05 8.28 12.25
CA HIS A 54 -12.21 8.03 11.07
C HIS A 54 -12.39 6.65 10.44
N PHE A 55 -12.93 5.68 11.16
CA PHE A 55 -13.09 4.32 10.66
C PHE A 55 -14.56 3.95 10.51
N LEU A 56 -14.90 3.25 9.42
CA LEU A 56 -16.26 2.80 9.18
C LEU A 56 -16.62 1.63 10.08
N ALA A 57 -17.82 1.66 10.67
CA ALA A 57 -18.37 0.48 11.33
C ALA A 57 -18.54 -0.63 10.28
N ASP A 58 -18.14 -1.84 10.66
CA ASP A 58 -18.35 -3.08 9.88
C ASP A 58 -17.68 -3.15 8.50
N GLU A 59 -16.70 -2.27 8.22
CA GLU A 59 -15.85 -2.36 7.04
C GLU A 59 -14.39 -2.58 7.43
N PHE A 60 -13.76 -3.53 6.77
CA PHE A 60 -12.43 -4.01 7.11
C PHE A 60 -11.54 -4.11 5.87
N PHE A 61 -10.24 -4.08 6.13
CA PHE A 61 -9.20 -4.44 5.20
C PHE A 61 -8.49 -5.69 5.72
N VAL A 62 -8.27 -6.68 4.84
CA VAL A 62 -7.57 -7.92 5.19
C VAL A 62 -6.28 -8.09 4.41
N LYS A 63 -5.25 -8.61 5.07
CA LYS A 63 -3.96 -8.95 4.45
C LYS A 63 -3.30 -10.13 5.14
N LEU A 64 -2.23 -10.65 4.54
CA LEU A 64 -1.30 -11.53 5.25
C LEU A 64 -0.24 -10.72 6.01
N SER A 65 0.58 -11.39 6.81
CA SER A 65 1.68 -10.77 7.56
C SER A 65 2.56 -9.85 6.73
N THR A 66 2.83 -10.23 5.48
CA THR A 66 3.84 -9.59 4.63
C THR A 66 3.28 -8.74 3.51
N ARG A 67 2.09 -9.07 2.96
CA ARG A 67 1.56 -8.36 1.78
C ARG A 67 0.04 -8.21 1.81
N SER A 68 -0.36 -7.08 1.26
CA SER A 68 -1.74 -6.69 0.96
C SER A 68 -2.19 -7.23 -0.41
N PRO A 69 -3.45 -7.70 -0.55
CA PRO A 69 -4.00 -8.25 -1.79
C PRO A 69 -4.37 -7.15 -2.81
N LYS A 70 -3.51 -6.13 -3.00
CA LYS A 70 -3.80 -4.96 -3.85
C LYS A 70 -4.05 -5.33 -5.33
N ASP A 71 -3.64 -6.53 -5.74
CA ASP A 71 -3.79 -7.11 -7.09
C ASP A 71 -5.08 -7.93 -7.29
N ALA A 72 -5.82 -8.25 -6.22
CA ALA A 72 -7.02 -9.11 -6.29
C ALA A 72 -8.26 -8.44 -6.91
N THR A 73 -8.25 -7.12 -7.10
CA THR A 73 -9.47 -6.38 -7.46
C THR A 73 -9.94 -6.61 -8.90
N GLY A 74 -9.14 -7.30 -9.72
CA GLY A 74 -9.51 -7.70 -11.09
C GLY A 74 -9.82 -6.52 -12.01
N VAL A 75 -9.50 -5.28 -11.61
CA VAL A 75 -9.72 -4.08 -12.42
C VAL A 75 -8.66 -4.05 -13.51
N THR A 76 -8.90 -4.84 -14.57
CA THR A 76 -8.20 -4.64 -15.83
C THR A 76 -8.61 -3.30 -16.42
N LEU A 77 -7.63 -2.46 -16.75
CA LEU A 77 -7.82 -1.13 -17.35
C LEU A 77 -8.73 -1.13 -18.59
N LYS A 78 -8.96 -2.29 -19.22
CA LYS A 78 -9.74 -2.47 -20.45
C LYS A 78 -11.26 -2.41 -20.24
N THR A 79 -11.78 -2.74 -19.06
CA THR A 79 -13.24 -2.83 -18.83
C THR A 79 -13.91 -1.49 -18.50
N HIS A 80 -13.13 -0.41 -18.32
CA HIS A 80 -13.62 0.86 -17.78
C HIS A 80 -13.24 2.05 -18.67
N GLY A 81 -13.60 1.97 -19.97
CA GLY A 81 -13.30 3.01 -20.96
C GLY A 81 -13.83 4.41 -20.60
N HIS A 82 -14.74 4.52 -19.63
CA HIS A 82 -15.39 5.78 -19.24
C HIS A 82 -14.87 6.40 -17.93
N LEU A 83 -14.07 5.68 -17.14
CA LEU A 83 -13.60 6.21 -15.84
C LEU A 83 -12.29 6.96 -15.97
N THR A 84 -12.15 8.03 -15.17
CA THR A 84 -10.85 8.67 -14.94
C THR A 84 -9.93 7.74 -14.15
N ARG A 85 -8.63 7.94 -14.24
CA ARG A 85 -7.66 7.15 -13.46
C ARG A 85 -7.83 7.34 -11.95
N LEU A 86 -8.15 8.55 -11.51
CA LEU A 86 -8.43 8.83 -10.10
C LEU A 86 -9.65 8.02 -9.62
N GLN A 87 -10.72 7.98 -10.41
CA GLN A 87 -11.88 7.14 -10.11
C GLN A 87 -11.49 5.65 -10.04
N ARG A 88 -10.68 5.15 -10.98
CA ARG A 88 -10.18 3.77 -10.91
C ARG A 88 -9.36 3.47 -9.66
N ILE A 89 -8.53 4.40 -9.22
CA ILE A 89 -7.73 4.27 -7.99
C ILE A 89 -8.67 4.16 -6.78
N TYR A 90 -9.69 5.02 -6.71
CA TYR A 90 -10.70 4.95 -5.66
C TYR A 90 -11.52 3.66 -5.74
N GLU A 91 -11.91 3.20 -6.93
CA GLU A 91 -12.61 1.92 -7.10
C GLU A 91 -11.75 0.73 -6.69
N ILE A 92 -10.46 0.74 -7.02
CA ILE A 92 -9.52 -0.30 -6.58
C ILE A 92 -9.44 -0.29 -5.06
N ALA A 93 -9.28 0.88 -4.43
CA ALA A 93 -9.27 0.98 -2.97
C ALA A 93 -10.59 0.47 -2.37
N ASP A 94 -11.73 0.86 -2.94
CA ASP A 94 -13.07 0.45 -2.50
C ASP A 94 -13.26 -1.07 -2.56
N LYS A 95 -12.73 -1.72 -3.60
CA LYS A 95 -12.76 -3.18 -3.77
C LYS A 95 -11.88 -3.95 -2.79
N LEU A 96 -10.99 -3.27 -2.05
CA LEU A 96 -10.21 -3.91 -0.97
C LEU A 96 -10.99 -3.99 0.34
N LYS A 97 -12.20 -3.41 0.41
CA LYS A 97 -13.08 -3.47 1.58
C LYS A 97 -13.77 -4.82 1.66
N VAL A 98 -13.83 -5.36 2.87
CA VAL A 98 -14.58 -6.58 3.18
C VAL A 98 -15.46 -6.34 4.41
N ARG A 99 -16.63 -6.99 4.45
CA ARG A 99 -17.61 -6.88 5.54
C ARG A 99 -17.86 -8.20 6.26
N ASN A 100 -17.36 -9.30 5.71
CA ASN A 100 -17.49 -10.64 6.28
C ASN A 100 -16.33 -11.54 5.86
N GLY A 101 -16.23 -12.70 6.50
CA GLY A 101 -15.21 -13.71 6.28
C GLY A 101 -15.22 -14.30 4.89
N HIS A 102 -16.38 -14.39 4.24
CA HIS A 102 -16.47 -14.87 2.85
C HIS A 102 -15.77 -13.91 1.89
N GLN A 103 -16.10 -12.61 1.95
CA GLN A 103 -15.44 -11.57 1.17
C GLN A 103 -13.94 -11.50 1.47
N ALA A 104 -13.53 -11.71 2.73
CA ALA A 104 -12.12 -11.75 3.11
C ALA A 104 -11.37 -12.92 2.45
N VAL A 105 -11.95 -14.13 2.47
CA VAL A 105 -11.35 -15.31 1.83
C VAL A 105 -11.33 -15.16 0.31
N GLU A 106 -12.40 -14.64 -0.29
CA GLU A 106 -12.46 -14.34 -1.73
C GLU A 106 -11.36 -13.35 -2.14
N LEU A 107 -11.22 -12.23 -1.42
CA LEU A 107 -10.21 -11.23 -1.70
C LEU A 107 -8.78 -11.78 -1.57
N LEU A 108 -8.49 -12.52 -0.50
CA LEU A 108 -7.17 -13.10 -0.28
C LEU A 108 -6.85 -14.19 -1.32
N SER A 109 -7.80 -15.07 -1.63
CA SER A 109 -7.62 -16.17 -2.59
C SER A 109 -7.47 -15.70 -4.03
N SER A 110 -7.99 -14.52 -4.35
CA SER A 110 -7.88 -13.90 -5.68
C SER A 110 -6.56 -13.13 -5.89
N SER A 111 -5.73 -12.96 -4.86
CA SER A 111 -4.45 -12.25 -4.96
C SER A 111 -3.29 -13.18 -5.30
N TYR A 112 -2.59 -12.88 -6.38
CA TYR A 112 -1.33 -13.55 -6.71
C TYR A 112 -0.24 -13.24 -5.67
N ARG A 113 -0.21 -12.01 -5.14
CA ARG A 113 0.74 -11.64 -4.07
C ARG A 113 0.55 -12.48 -2.82
N VAL A 114 -0.69 -12.70 -2.39
CA VAL A 114 -1.03 -13.57 -1.24
C VAL A 114 -0.65 -15.01 -1.54
N PHE A 115 -0.99 -15.52 -2.74
CA PHE A 115 -0.62 -16.87 -3.15
C PHE A 115 0.90 -17.08 -3.12
N SER A 116 1.67 -16.13 -3.67
CA SER A 116 3.13 -16.15 -3.66
C SER A 116 3.70 -16.18 -2.24
N ASP A 117 3.13 -15.40 -1.32
CA ASP A 117 3.55 -15.40 0.09
C ASP A 117 3.29 -16.75 0.77
N ILE A 118 2.11 -17.36 0.57
CA ILE A 118 1.80 -18.70 1.09
C ILE A 118 2.74 -19.75 0.51
N ALA A 119 2.98 -19.71 -0.81
CA ALA A 119 3.87 -20.63 -1.49
C ALA A 119 5.31 -20.50 -1.00
N ASN A 120 5.81 -19.26 -0.82
CA ASN A 120 7.13 -19.00 -0.27
C ASN A 120 7.25 -19.45 1.19
N PHE A 121 6.24 -19.15 2.02
CA PHE A 121 6.19 -19.61 3.40
C PHE A 121 6.28 -21.14 3.49
N LYS A 122 5.52 -21.85 2.64
CA LYS A 122 5.55 -23.32 2.54
C LYS A 122 6.85 -23.86 1.95
N LYS A 123 7.41 -23.22 0.93
CA LYS A 123 8.60 -23.68 0.20
C LYS A 123 9.84 -23.55 1.04
N PHE A 124 10.05 -22.37 1.60
CA PHE A 124 11.28 -22.09 2.30
C PHE A 124 11.29 -22.71 3.69
N GLN A 125 10.12 -23.10 4.24
CA GLN A 125 9.93 -23.67 5.57
C GLN A 125 10.92 -23.10 6.57
N VAL A 126 11.25 -21.81 6.40
CA VAL A 126 12.22 -21.18 7.28
C VAL A 126 11.54 -21.32 8.62
N ALA A 127 12.27 -21.80 9.61
CA ALA A 127 11.81 -21.82 10.98
C ALA A 127 11.60 -20.36 11.43
N PHE A 128 10.65 -19.68 10.81
CA PHE A 128 10.13 -18.43 11.26
C PHE A 128 9.58 -18.77 12.63
N VAL A 129 10.13 -18.09 13.61
CA VAL A 129 9.62 -18.08 14.98
C VAL A 129 8.13 -17.70 15.00
N HIS A 130 7.61 -17.14 13.90
CA HIS A 130 6.25 -16.63 13.79
C HIS A 130 5.45 -17.29 12.66
N PRO A 131 4.18 -17.65 12.92
CA PRO A 131 3.28 -18.17 11.91
C PRO A 131 2.93 -17.11 10.87
N LEU A 132 2.47 -17.54 9.70
CA LEU A 132 1.80 -16.66 8.74
C LEU A 132 0.42 -16.29 9.31
N ASN A 133 0.18 -15.00 9.51
CA ASN A 133 -1.04 -14.48 10.11
C ASN A 133 -1.94 -13.83 9.06
N ILE A 134 -3.24 -13.95 9.26
CA ILE A 134 -4.23 -13.06 8.64
C ILE A 134 -4.38 -11.85 9.55
N ILE A 135 -4.19 -10.67 8.97
CA ILE A 135 -4.32 -9.40 9.66
C ILE A 135 -5.62 -8.76 9.18
N ILE A 136 -6.45 -8.40 10.15
CA ILE A 136 -7.70 -7.67 9.95
C ILE A 136 -7.48 -6.27 10.51
N ARG A 137 -7.78 -5.25 9.70
CA ARG A 137 -7.74 -3.84 10.11
C ARG A 137 -9.10 -3.21 9.83
N GLN A 138 -9.52 -2.27 10.66
CA GLN A 138 -10.67 -1.45 10.32
C GLN A 138 -10.36 -0.62 9.08
N TYR A 139 -11.32 -0.52 8.17
CA TYR A 139 -11.16 0.27 6.96
C TYR A 139 -11.23 1.76 7.28
N PHE A 140 -10.25 2.52 6.80
CA PHE A 140 -10.15 3.96 7.05
C PHE A 140 -11.03 4.70 6.04
N LYS A 141 -12.07 5.39 6.54
CA LYS A 141 -13.13 5.99 5.73
C LYS A 141 -12.61 6.98 4.69
N TYR A 142 -11.63 7.78 5.13
CA TYR A 142 -11.10 8.91 4.38
C TYR A 142 -9.77 8.57 3.69
N PHE A 143 -9.52 7.29 3.42
CA PHE A 143 -8.27 6.88 2.80
C PHE A 143 -8.21 7.40 1.37
N ASN A 144 -7.32 8.34 1.13
CA ASN A 144 -7.01 8.87 -0.18
C ASN A 144 -5.70 8.24 -0.67
N PRO A 145 -5.73 7.31 -1.66
CA PRO A 145 -4.53 6.63 -2.13
C PRO A 145 -3.48 7.56 -2.76
N VAL A 146 -3.88 8.76 -3.21
CA VAL A 146 -2.95 9.77 -3.75
C VAL A 146 -2.08 10.39 -2.65
N MET A 147 -2.56 10.32 -1.40
CA MET A 147 -1.87 10.77 -0.19
C MET A 147 -1.13 9.64 0.54
N GLU A 148 -0.92 8.49 -0.14
CA GLU A 148 -0.01 7.44 0.32
C GLU A 148 1.43 7.77 -0.14
N PHE A 149 2.37 7.75 0.80
CA PHE A 149 3.79 8.04 0.57
C PHE A 149 4.66 6.90 1.08
N ARG A 150 5.74 6.64 0.35
CA ARG A 150 6.79 5.71 0.72
C ARG A 150 7.99 6.46 1.29
N CYS A 151 8.33 6.16 2.52
CA CYS A 151 9.43 6.78 3.27
C CYS A 151 10.60 5.80 3.38
N PHE A 152 11.81 6.26 3.10
CA PHE A 152 13.03 5.45 3.13
C PHE A 152 13.84 5.82 4.37
N VAL A 153 14.02 4.86 5.27
CA VAL A 153 14.72 5.04 6.54
C VAL A 153 15.96 4.17 6.56
N PHE A 154 17.12 4.79 6.78
CA PHE A 154 18.39 4.11 6.93
C PHE A 154 19.14 4.70 8.12
N GLN A 155 19.70 3.85 8.98
CA GLN A 155 20.38 4.26 10.22
C GLN A 155 19.52 5.16 11.11
N ARG A 156 18.22 4.84 11.24
CA ARG A 156 17.21 5.63 11.98
C ARG A 156 17.06 7.08 11.47
N GLN A 157 17.46 7.35 10.24
CA GLN A 157 17.29 8.64 9.57
C GLN A 157 16.31 8.52 8.40
N LEU A 158 15.32 9.41 8.36
CA LEU A 158 14.38 9.52 7.24
C LEU A 158 15.07 10.26 6.09
N ASN A 159 15.45 9.52 5.05
CA ASN A 159 16.32 10.03 3.99
C ASN A 159 15.57 10.50 2.74
N ALA A 160 14.46 9.83 2.43
CA ALA A 160 13.68 10.10 1.24
C ALA A 160 12.19 9.84 1.45
N ILE A 161 11.36 10.60 0.73
CA ILE A 161 9.91 10.46 0.67
C ILE A 161 9.51 10.44 -0.80
N SER A 162 8.76 9.42 -1.20
CA SER A 162 8.20 9.28 -2.54
C SER A 162 6.68 9.24 -2.47
N GLN A 163 5.99 9.84 -3.43
CA GLN A 163 4.60 9.45 -3.70
C GLN A 163 4.57 7.94 -4.01
N TYR A 164 3.68 7.18 -3.36
CA TYR A 164 3.63 5.73 -3.49
C TYR A 164 3.09 5.29 -4.86
N LEU A 165 2.00 5.91 -5.30
CA LEU A 165 1.34 5.57 -6.56
C LEU A 165 2.04 6.24 -7.76
N CYS A 166 3.13 5.64 -8.24
CA CYS A 166 3.97 6.24 -9.29
C CYS A 166 4.12 5.44 -10.60
N TYR A 167 3.54 4.23 -10.69
CA TYR A 167 3.90 3.26 -11.73
C TYR A 167 3.01 3.22 -12.98
N ASP A 168 1.91 3.96 -13.07
CA ASP A 168 1.14 4.01 -14.33
C ASP A 168 1.37 5.32 -15.13
N ASN A 169 1.32 5.21 -16.47
CA ASN A 169 1.45 6.32 -17.44
C ASN A 169 0.13 7.12 -17.55
N PHE A 170 0.19 8.45 -17.58
CA PHE A 170 -0.99 9.35 -17.60
C PHE A 170 -1.17 10.04 -18.96
N ASP A 171 -1.48 9.28 -20.01
CA ASP A 171 -1.56 9.85 -21.37
C ASP A 171 -2.83 10.69 -21.63
N HIS A 172 -3.81 10.76 -20.72
CA HIS A 172 -5.10 11.46 -20.93
C HIS A 172 -5.34 12.65 -20.00
N LEU A 173 -4.31 13.15 -19.33
CA LEU A 173 -4.28 14.55 -18.83
C LEU A 173 -4.08 15.56 -19.98
N GLN A 174 -4.50 15.19 -21.20
CA GLN A 174 -4.18 15.84 -22.46
C GLN A 174 -5.39 16.53 -23.13
N VAL A 175 -6.54 16.69 -22.45
CA VAL A 175 -7.72 17.38 -23.04
C VAL A 175 -8.35 18.48 -22.17
N TYR A 176 -7.90 18.78 -20.95
CA TYR A 176 -8.42 19.96 -20.24
C TYR A 176 -7.33 20.74 -19.49
N PHE A 177 -6.48 21.41 -20.26
CA PHE A 177 -5.58 22.44 -19.71
C PHE A 177 -6.06 23.87 -19.97
N THR A 178 -7.23 24.08 -20.59
CA THR A 178 -7.76 25.41 -20.90
C THR A 178 -9.04 25.80 -20.12
N LEU A 179 -9.50 24.96 -19.17
CA LEU A 179 -10.62 25.32 -18.28
C LEU A 179 -10.48 24.76 -16.84
N TYR A 180 -9.26 24.41 -16.42
CA TYR A 180 -9.00 23.78 -15.12
C TYR A 180 -8.52 24.73 -14.03
N VAL A 181 -8.57 26.05 -14.26
CA VAL A 181 -8.26 27.05 -13.23
C VAL A 181 -9.43 27.22 -12.23
N TYR A 182 -10.65 26.76 -12.54
CA TYR A 182 -11.83 26.98 -11.68
C TYR A 182 -12.22 25.79 -10.78
N ILE A 183 -11.79 24.56 -11.07
CA ILE A 183 -12.14 23.35 -10.27
C ILE A 183 -10.99 22.93 -9.33
N CYS A 184 -9.86 23.64 -9.37
CA CYS A 184 -8.76 23.48 -8.40
C CYS A 184 -9.10 23.95 -6.99
N LEU A 185 -10.30 24.51 -6.77
CA LEU A 185 -10.81 24.79 -5.42
C LEU A 185 -11.40 23.55 -4.74
N HIS A 186 -11.72 22.45 -5.44
CA HIS A 186 -12.40 21.30 -4.80
C HIS A 186 -11.76 19.92 -4.98
N ILE A 187 -10.85 19.66 -5.93
CA ILE A 187 -10.11 18.39 -5.96
C ILE A 187 -8.67 18.58 -6.46
N GLY A 188 -7.73 18.71 -5.53
CA GLY A 188 -6.49 17.94 -5.56
C GLY A 188 -5.33 18.38 -6.46
N HIS A 189 -5.06 19.68 -6.64
CA HIS A 189 -3.72 20.11 -7.03
C HIS A 189 -2.85 20.22 -5.78
N ILE A 190 -1.85 19.33 -5.65
CA ILE A 190 -0.83 19.44 -4.60
C ILE A 190 0.07 20.62 -4.97
N ASP A 191 -0.24 21.82 -4.47
CA ASP A 191 0.63 22.98 -4.61
C ASP A 191 1.92 22.80 -3.78
N ILE A 192 2.92 23.66 -4.03
CA ILE A 192 4.20 23.59 -3.30
C ILE A 192 4.02 23.68 -1.77
N LYS A 193 2.98 24.39 -1.32
CA LYS A 193 2.62 24.48 0.10
C LYS A 193 2.14 23.14 0.63
N THR A 194 1.32 22.42 -0.13
CA THR A 194 0.82 21.09 0.20
C THR A 194 1.95 20.07 0.25
N ILE A 195 2.89 20.08 -0.71
CA ILE A 195 4.09 19.23 -0.66
C ILE A 195 4.90 19.53 0.59
N THR A 196 5.12 20.81 0.87
CA THR A 196 5.91 21.27 2.03
C THR A 196 5.24 20.83 3.33
N ARG A 197 3.93 21.06 3.47
CA ARG A 197 3.15 20.66 4.64
C ARG A 197 3.14 19.15 4.84
N THR A 198 2.92 18.39 3.77
CA THR A 198 2.96 16.92 3.79
C THR A 198 4.32 16.43 4.30
N ARG A 199 5.42 16.98 3.77
CA ARG A 199 6.77 16.66 4.22
C ARG A 199 6.96 16.97 5.70
N GLU A 200 6.53 18.13 6.16
CA GLU A 200 6.65 18.54 7.57
C GLU A 200 5.87 17.63 8.50
N LEU A 201 4.65 17.24 8.13
CA LEU A 201 3.83 16.30 8.90
C LEU A 201 4.51 14.93 8.99
N ILE A 202 5.03 14.41 7.87
CA ILE A 202 5.76 13.12 7.87
C ILE A 202 7.02 13.20 8.73
N ILE A 203 7.81 14.28 8.64
CA ILE A 203 9.00 14.46 9.46
C ILE A 203 8.62 14.51 10.95
N SER A 204 7.61 15.32 11.30
CA SER A 204 7.15 15.50 12.68
C SER A 204 6.58 14.20 13.26
N PHE A 205 5.85 13.44 12.45
CA PHE A 205 5.40 12.11 12.83
C PHE A 205 6.57 11.14 13.05
N TYR A 206 7.56 11.15 12.14
CA TYR A 206 8.72 10.29 12.20
C TYR A 206 9.57 10.51 13.46
N THR A 207 9.74 11.75 13.91
CA THR A 207 10.50 12.04 15.15
C THR A 207 9.88 11.36 16.38
N ILE A 208 8.56 11.17 16.39
CA ILE A 208 7.82 10.52 17.47
C ILE A 208 7.92 8.99 17.38
N VAL A 209 7.82 8.42 16.17
CA VAL A 209 7.71 6.96 16.00
C VAL A 209 9.04 6.24 15.87
N LYS A 210 10.12 6.92 15.43
CA LYS A 210 11.41 6.26 15.15
C LYS A 210 11.96 5.49 16.34
N GLU A 211 11.82 6.00 17.57
CA GLU A 211 12.32 5.35 18.79
C GLU A 211 11.45 4.16 19.23
N LYS A 212 10.20 4.09 18.76
CA LYS A 212 9.27 3.00 19.06
C LYS A 212 9.45 1.81 18.11
N LEU A 213 10.14 2.01 16.99
CA LEU A 213 10.37 0.97 16.00
C LEU A 213 11.69 0.22 16.31
N PRO A 214 11.66 -1.12 16.33
CA PRO A 214 12.84 -1.93 16.64
C PRO A 214 13.86 -1.98 15.48
N TYR A 215 13.50 -1.42 14.32
CA TYR A 215 14.30 -1.51 13.10
C TYR A 215 15.19 -0.28 12.91
N VAL A 216 16.40 -0.52 12.43
CA VAL A 216 17.36 0.55 12.10
C VAL A 216 17.19 1.02 10.64
N ASN A 217 16.88 0.08 9.75
CA ASN A 217 16.69 0.32 8.31
C ASN A 217 15.36 -0.28 7.87
N TYR A 218 14.50 0.51 7.23
CA TYR A 218 13.20 0.05 6.75
C TYR A 218 12.61 1.01 5.72
N VAL A 219 11.59 0.54 5.01
CA VAL A 219 10.73 1.36 4.17
C VAL A 219 9.37 1.46 4.85
N MET A 220 8.88 2.66 5.08
CA MET A 220 7.60 2.91 5.76
C MET A 220 6.62 3.55 4.79
N ASP A 221 5.52 2.87 4.52
CA ASP A 221 4.41 3.43 3.77
C ASP A 221 3.48 4.15 4.75
N VAL A 222 3.19 5.42 4.47
CA VAL A 222 2.36 6.29 5.31
C VAL A 222 1.22 6.89 4.52
N PHE A 223 0.11 7.13 5.18
CA PHE A 223 -1.00 7.92 4.65
C PHE A 223 -1.06 9.25 5.41
N VAL A 224 -1.23 10.35 4.67
CA VAL A 224 -1.31 11.70 5.24
C VAL A 224 -2.72 12.25 5.07
N ASP A 225 -3.40 12.43 6.19
CA ASP A 225 -4.65 13.17 6.29
C ASP A 225 -4.32 14.64 6.53
N LEU A 226 -4.34 15.43 5.45
CA LEU A 226 -4.03 16.86 5.50
C LEU A 226 -5.10 17.67 6.23
N GLU A 227 -6.36 17.24 6.21
CA GLU A 227 -7.46 17.99 6.81
C GLU A 227 -7.36 17.95 8.34
N ASN A 228 -7.05 16.77 8.90
CA ASN A 228 -6.89 16.60 10.35
C ASN A 228 -5.42 16.62 10.80
N GLU A 229 -4.47 16.90 9.88
CA GLU A 229 -3.02 16.94 10.12
C GLU A 229 -2.45 15.67 10.77
N HIS A 230 -2.98 14.51 10.36
CA HIS A 230 -2.57 13.22 10.89
C HIS A 230 -1.75 12.42 9.88
N VAL A 231 -0.80 11.62 10.40
CA VAL A 231 -0.01 10.67 9.62
C VAL A 231 -0.21 9.28 10.20
N PHE A 232 -0.53 8.32 9.34
CA PHE A 232 -0.82 6.94 9.71
C PHE A 232 0.19 6.01 9.06
N ILE A 233 0.69 5.03 9.82
CA ILE A 233 1.49 3.95 9.25
C ILE A 233 0.55 2.97 8.53
N VAL A 234 0.79 2.81 7.23
CA VAL A 234 0.09 1.84 6.38
C VAL A 234 0.83 0.51 6.45
N GLU A 235 2.14 0.52 6.20
CA GLU A 235 2.96 -0.69 6.11
C GLU A 235 4.43 -0.39 6.45
N ILE A 236 5.13 -1.38 7.02
CA ILE A 236 6.59 -1.34 7.20
C ILE A 236 7.16 -2.51 6.41
N ASN A 237 8.11 -2.21 5.52
CA ASN A 237 8.76 -3.16 4.63
C ASN A 237 10.29 -3.19 4.88
N PRO A 238 10.97 -4.30 4.54
CA PRO A 238 12.42 -4.37 4.59
C PRO A 238 13.09 -3.31 3.70
N PHE A 239 14.30 -2.89 4.04
CA PHE A 239 15.06 -1.91 3.26
C PHE A 239 16.01 -2.55 2.24
N GLY A 240 16.15 -1.94 1.06
CA GLY A 240 17.24 -2.21 0.13
C GLY A 240 16.85 -2.93 -1.16
N ALA A 241 17.77 -2.91 -2.13
CA ALA A 241 17.56 -3.41 -3.50
C ALA A 241 17.33 -4.93 -3.58
N HIS A 242 17.83 -5.67 -2.58
CA HIS A 242 17.68 -7.12 -2.47
C HIS A 242 16.38 -7.53 -1.80
N SER A 243 15.62 -6.56 -1.26
CA SER A 243 14.32 -6.80 -0.65
C SER A 243 13.20 -6.77 -1.70
N SER A 244 12.00 -7.25 -1.34
CA SER A 244 10.83 -7.13 -2.20
C SER A 244 10.15 -5.76 -2.14
N SER A 245 10.79 -4.76 -1.53
CA SER A 245 10.26 -3.41 -1.41
C SER A 245 10.50 -2.64 -2.71
N GLY A 246 9.41 -2.28 -3.39
CA GLY A 246 9.47 -1.36 -4.55
C GLY A 246 10.12 -0.02 -4.18
N SER A 247 10.78 0.62 -5.14
CA SER A 247 11.50 1.88 -4.90
C SER A 247 10.68 3.14 -5.19
N ALA A 248 9.42 2.98 -5.63
CA ALA A 248 8.55 4.06 -6.07
C ALA A 248 9.25 4.99 -7.10
N LEU A 249 9.35 6.29 -6.85
CA LEU A 249 10.02 7.27 -7.73
C LEU A 249 11.54 7.33 -7.55
N PHE A 250 12.11 6.46 -6.70
CA PHE A 250 13.54 6.28 -6.59
C PHE A 250 13.98 5.01 -7.32
N GLU A 251 15.26 4.90 -7.58
CA GLU A 251 15.91 3.70 -8.09
C GLU A 251 17.05 3.32 -7.14
N TRP A 252 16.97 2.13 -6.52
CA TRP A 252 17.90 1.71 -5.47
C TRP A 252 19.39 1.84 -5.84
N LYS A 253 19.73 1.62 -7.12
CA LYS A 253 21.11 1.71 -7.62
C LYS A 253 21.52 3.15 -7.96
N LYS A 254 20.66 3.92 -8.63
CA LYS A 254 21.00 5.29 -9.08
C LYS A 254 20.92 6.30 -7.94
N ASP A 255 19.99 6.10 -7.02
CA ASP A 255 19.75 6.98 -5.88
C ASP A 255 20.41 6.44 -4.59
N PHE A 256 21.41 5.57 -4.72
CA PHE A 256 22.05 4.92 -3.58
C PHE A 256 22.51 5.93 -2.52
N ASP A 257 23.20 6.99 -2.95
CA ASP A 257 23.73 8.01 -2.04
C ASP A 257 22.63 8.79 -1.29
N ILE A 258 21.46 8.98 -1.93
CA ILE A 258 20.28 9.59 -1.31
C ILE A 258 19.67 8.63 -0.29
N LEU A 259 19.44 7.38 -0.69
CA LEU A 259 18.69 6.40 0.11
C LEU A 259 19.50 5.88 1.30
N TYR A 260 20.80 5.63 1.13
CA TYR A 260 21.70 5.11 2.16
C TYR A 260 22.46 6.20 2.91
N HIS A 261 22.17 7.48 2.61
CA HIS A 261 22.82 8.64 3.21
C HIS A 261 24.36 8.53 3.20
N ARG A 262 24.97 8.72 2.03
CA ARG A 262 26.43 8.76 1.96
C ARG A 262 26.92 10.09 2.56
N GLN A 263 27.37 10.02 3.81
CA GLN A 263 28.04 11.12 4.52
C GLN A 263 29.37 11.48 3.84
N SER A 264 29.36 12.16 2.70
CA SER A 264 30.57 12.82 2.22
C SER A 264 30.81 14.18 2.87
N ASP A 265 29.82 14.75 3.56
CA ASP A 265 29.89 16.09 4.18
C ASP A 265 29.51 16.06 5.68
N GLN A 266 30.24 15.30 6.50
CA GLN A 266 30.07 15.31 7.99
C GLN A 266 30.26 16.71 8.63
N ASN A 267 30.69 17.72 7.87
CA ASN A 267 30.88 19.09 8.32
C ASN A 267 29.73 20.06 8.00
N LYS A 268 28.60 19.62 7.44
CA LYS A 268 27.44 20.50 7.17
C LYS A 268 26.26 20.21 8.10
N SER A 269 26.23 20.99 9.18
CA SER A 269 25.09 21.61 9.88
C SER A 269 23.75 20.85 10.00
N SER A 270 23.24 20.84 11.23
CA SER A 270 21.89 20.68 11.82
C SER A 270 20.57 20.72 10.99
N ASN A 271 20.57 20.87 9.67
CA ASN A 271 19.37 21.05 8.83
C ASN A 271 19.27 19.99 7.72
N TYR A 272 19.39 18.71 8.06
CA TYR A 272 19.13 17.63 7.10
C TYR A 272 17.62 17.49 6.86
N PHE A 273 17.20 17.58 5.60
CA PHE A 273 15.83 17.31 5.18
C PHE A 273 15.79 16.14 4.20
N PRO A 274 14.79 15.24 4.31
CA PRO A 274 14.62 14.16 3.36
C PRO A 274 14.37 14.70 1.95
N VAL A 275 14.91 14.01 0.95
CA VAL A 275 14.62 14.29 -0.46
C VAL A 275 13.20 13.84 -0.78
N VAL A 276 12.38 14.74 -1.34
CA VAL A 276 11.00 14.44 -1.71
C VAL A 276 10.87 14.30 -3.22
N ARG A 277 10.25 13.21 -3.69
CA ARG A 277 9.86 13.02 -5.09
C ARG A 277 8.36 12.81 -5.20
N ILE A 278 7.74 13.63 -6.04
CA ILE A 278 6.33 13.52 -6.44
C ILE A 278 6.31 13.24 -7.93
N ALA A 279 5.36 12.40 -8.38
CA ALA A 279 5.28 12.06 -9.79
C ALA A 279 4.96 13.34 -10.58
N LYS A 280 5.86 13.75 -11.47
CA LYS A 280 5.60 14.88 -12.36
C LYS A 280 4.60 14.44 -13.42
N MET A 281 3.60 15.28 -13.69
CA MET A 281 2.86 15.17 -14.95
C MET A 281 3.84 15.46 -16.08
N LYS A 282 4.01 14.53 -17.03
CA LYS A 282 4.75 14.81 -18.26
C LYS A 282 4.01 15.94 -18.98
N GLN A 283 4.63 17.12 -19.08
CA GLN A 283 4.20 18.11 -20.05
C GLN A 283 4.38 17.47 -21.44
N LYS A 284 3.32 17.43 -22.25
CA LYS A 284 3.49 17.12 -23.67
C LYS A 284 4.41 18.19 -24.25
N SER A 285 5.52 17.80 -24.87
CA SER A 285 6.16 18.66 -25.87
C SER A 285 5.11 18.96 -26.94
N ASP A 286 4.89 20.24 -27.23
CA ASP A 286 3.98 20.65 -28.29
C ASP A 286 4.30 19.85 -29.56
N PRO A 287 3.28 19.30 -30.25
CA PRO A 287 3.51 18.68 -31.55
C PRO A 287 3.98 19.78 -32.51
N SER A 288 5.28 19.75 -32.84
CA SER A 288 5.88 20.51 -33.94
C SER A 288 5.38 20.03 -35.29
#